data_AF-A0A5D2IME6-F1
#
_entry.id   AF-A0A5D2IME6-F1
#
_cell.length_a   1.000
_cell.length_b   1.000
_cell.length_c   1.000
_cell.angle_alpha   90.00
_cell.angle_beta   90.00
_cell.angle_gamma   90.00
#
_symmetry.space_group_name_H-M   'P 1'
#
loop_
_entity.id
_entity.type
_entity.pdbx_description
1 polymer ?
#
loop_
_entity_poly.entity_id
_entity_poly.type
_entity_poly.pdbx_seq_one_letter_code
_entity_poly.pdbx_strand_id
1 'polypeptide(L)'
;MYPEVWTVYILILFFTWLLVLSVFGCSPSMAWTIINLSHFLITCHFFHWKKRTPFAEDQGMYNGLTWWEQIDNGKQFTPNRKFLTIVPVILYLIASYTTEYQHPMLFFNTIAVVVLVVAKFPNMHKESPQSNTDLTLPEAISIIRLFLNYLFNVQNMFKSFLFTLFLFRCCVFFFLID
;
A
#
# COMPACT_ATOMS: atom_id res chain seq x y z
N MET A 1 10.22 -13.19 10.78
CA MET A 1 8.95 -12.43 10.83
C MET A 1 9.05 -11.52 12.03
N TYR A 2 8.81 -10.22 11.89
CA TYR A 2 9.00 -9.25 12.97
C TYR A 2 7.63 -8.65 13.37
N PRO A 3 6.82 -9.40 14.13
CA PRO A 3 5.47 -8.97 14.47
C PRO A 3 5.46 -7.64 15.24
N GLU A 4 6.46 -7.37 16.07
CA GLU A 4 6.56 -6.13 16.83
C GLU A 4 6.69 -4.91 15.91
N VAL A 5 7.50 -5.04 14.86
CA VAL A 5 7.71 -3.98 13.85
C VAL A 5 6.41 -3.69 13.11
N TRP A 6 5.64 -4.72 12.75
CA TRP A 6 4.36 -4.55 12.07
C TRP A 6 3.34 -3.86 12.95
N THR A 7 3.26 -4.24 14.24
CA THR A 7 2.38 -3.58 15.21
C THR A 7 2.73 -2.11 15.36
N VAL A 8 4.02 -1.79 15.58
CA VAL A 8 4.48 -0.40 15.70
C VAL A 8 4.16 0.39 14.43
N TYR A 9 4.35 -0.20 13.26
CA TYR A 9 4.04 0.42 11.98
C TYR A 9 2.55 0.78 11.84
N ILE A 10 1.65 -0.14 12.21
CA ILE A 10 0.20 0.11 12.19
C ILE A 10 -0.18 1.19 13.22
N LEU A 11 0.43 1.18 14.41
CA LEU A 11 0.22 2.22 15.42
C LEU A 11 0.68 3.59 14.92
N ILE A 12 1.83 3.68 14.25
CA ILE A 12 2.30 4.93 13.65
C ILE A 12 1.28 5.47 12.64
N LEU A 13 0.75 4.62 11.76
CA LEU A 13 -0.28 5.06 10.80
C LEU A 13 -1.55 5.56 11.51
N PHE A 14 -2.00 4.86 12.55
CA PHE A 14 -3.18 5.23 13.32
C PHE A 14 -2.99 6.55 14.07
N PHE A 15 -1.90 6.72 14.80
CA PHE A 15 -1.61 7.97 15.51
C PHE A 15 -1.34 9.14 14.56
N THR A 16 -0.70 8.88 13.41
CA THR A 16 -0.54 9.93 12.37
C THR A 16 -1.91 10.36 11.84
N TRP A 17 -2.85 9.43 11.62
CA TRP A 17 -4.21 9.77 11.22
C TRP A 17 -4.94 10.62 12.27
N LEU A 18 -4.82 10.28 13.55
CA LEU A 18 -5.34 11.09 14.65
C LEU A 18 -4.71 12.50 14.66
N LEU A 19 -3.40 12.59 14.48
CA LEU A 19 -2.69 13.87 14.40
C LEU A 19 -3.18 14.71 13.23
N VAL A 20 -3.37 14.11 12.04
CA VAL A 20 -3.91 14.81 10.87
C VAL A 20 -5.30 15.35 11.14
N LEU A 21 -6.17 14.57 11.80
CA LEU A 21 -7.49 15.05 12.23
C LEU A 21 -7.38 16.23 13.19
N SER A 22 -6.55 16.11 14.21
CA SER A 22 -6.42 17.15 15.24
C SER A 22 -5.80 18.44 14.72
N VAL A 23 -4.79 18.36 13.86
CA VAL A 23 -4.04 19.52 13.36
C VAL A 23 -4.77 20.23 12.22
N PHE A 24 -5.32 19.47 11.27
CA PHE A 24 -5.97 20.06 10.08
C PHE A 24 -7.47 20.30 10.27
N GLY A 25 -8.10 19.72 11.30
CA GLY A 25 -9.55 19.84 11.52
C GLY A 25 -10.40 19.31 10.36
N CYS A 26 -9.83 18.43 9.53
CA CYS A 26 -10.46 17.93 8.32
C CYS A 26 -11.40 16.75 8.61
N SER A 27 -12.23 16.39 7.63
CA SER A 27 -13.10 15.22 7.76
C SER A 27 -12.28 13.90 7.84
N PRO A 28 -12.79 12.86 8.51
CA PRO A 28 -12.17 11.52 8.52
C PRO A 28 -11.76 11.00 7.14
N SER A 29 -12.60 11.24 6.13
CA SER A 29 -12.35 10.84 4.74
C SER A 29 -11.16 11.55 4.12
N MET A 30 -11.02 12.86 4.36
CA MET A 30 -9.87 13.63 3.89
C MET A 30 -8.60 13.18 4.61
N ALA A 31 -8.66 12.94 5.91
CA ALA A 31 -7.52 12.47 6.69
C ALA A 31 -6.96 11.14 6.14
N TRP A 32 -7.81 10.18 5.79
CA TRP A 32 -7.35 8.93 5.16
C TRP A 32 -6.68 9.14 3.80
N THR A 33 -7.17 10.08 2.99
CA THR A 33 -6.53 10.45 1.73
C THR A 33 -5.16 11.07 1.96
N ILE A 34 -5.04 11.99 2.93
CA ILE A 34 -3.74 12.58 3.31
C ILE A 34 -2.76 11.49 3.75
N ILE A 35 -3.19 10.59 4.64
CA ILE A 35 -2.35 9.48 5.11
C ILE A 35 -1.92 8.57 3.97
N ASN A 36 -2.81 8.21 3.05
CA ASN A 36 -2.49 7.39 1.89
C ASN A 36 -1.44 8.06 0.97
N LEU A 37 -1.60 9.35 0.68
CA LEU A 37 -0.67 10.10 -0.17
C LEU A 37 0.68 10.36 0.52
N SER A 38 0.68 10.72 1.81
CA SER A 38 1.92 10.85 2.59
C SER A 38 2.66 9.53 2.70
N HIS A 39 1.94 8.44 2.95
CA HIS A 39 2.49 7.08 2.97
C HIS A 39 3.15 6.73 1.64
N PHE A 40 2.50 7.06 0.52
CA PHE A 40 3.06 6.91 -0.83
C PHE A 40 4.37 7.66 -1.01
N LEU A 41 4.40 8.95 -0.71
CA LEU A 41 5.60 9.79 -0.90
C LEU A 41 6.77 9.28 -0.06
N ILE A 42 6.52 9.02 1.23
CA ILE A 42 7.55 8.55 2.17
C ILE A 42 8.06 7.17 1.75
N THR A 43 7.15 6.22 1.49
CA THR A 43 7.53 4.85 1.12
C THR A 43 8.27 4.83 -0.20
N CYS A 44 7.80 5.55 -1.21
CA CYS A 44 8.47 5.61 -2.51
C CYS A 44 9.90 6.18 -2.36
N HIS A 45 10.05 7.28 -1.61
CA HIS A 45 11.35 7.89 -1.36
C HIS A 45 12.32 6.93 -0.66
N PHE A 46 11.92 6.34 0.47
CA PHE A 46 12.83 5.49 1.25
C PHE A 46 13.05 4.12 0.63
N PHE A 47 12.00 3.44 0.18
CA PHE A 47 12.13 2.06 -0.29
C PHE A 47 12.64 1.95 -1.72
N HIS A 48 12.32 2.90 -2.60
CA HIS A 48 12.62 2.78 -4.04
C HIS A 48 13.60 3.83 -4.56
N TRP A 49 13.84 4.94 -3.84
CA TRP A 49 14.80 5.97 -4.26
C TRP A 49 16.09 5.97 -3.45
N LYS A 50 16.01 5.84 -2.12
CA LYS A 50 17.19 5.80 -1.26
C LYS A 50 17.97 4.50 -1.49
N LYS A 51 19.28 4.66 -1.66
CA LYS A 51 20.26 3.58 -1.76
C LYS A 51 21.24 3.65 -0.60
N ARG A 52 22.01 2.56 -0.41
CA ARG A 52 23.01 2.38 0.66
C ARG A 52 22.38 2.24 2.05
N THR A 53 23.14 1.72 3.00
CA THR A 53 22.76 1.74 4.42
C THR A 53 23.50 2.85 5.16
N PRO A 54 23.00 3.33 6.30
CA PRO A 54 23.75 4.22 7.18
C PRO A 54 24.80 3.47 8.02
N PHE A 55 24.93 2.14 7.88
CA PHE A 55 25.75 1.31 8.74
C PHE A 55 27.09 0.98 8.06
N ALA A 56 28.19 1.43 8.66
CA ALA A 56 29.55 1.21 8.14
C ALA A 56 29.96 -0.27 8.08
N GLU A 57 29.24 -1.14 8.80
CA GLU A 57 29.46 -2.59 8.86
C GLU A 57 29.09 -3.30 7.54
N ASP A 58 28.33 -2.65 6.66
CA ASP A 58 27.90 -3.25 5.39
C ASP A 58 29.02 -3.39 4.36
N GLN A 59 30.22 -2.84 4.63
CA GLN A 59 31.40 -2.84 3.75
C GLN A 59 31.08 -2.41 2.30
N GLY A 60 30.03 -1.61 2.12
CA GLY A 60 29.56 -1.16 0.82
C GLY A 60 28.80 -2.20 -0.01
N MET A 61 28.47 -3.37 0.54
CA MET A 61 27.72 -4.43 -0.16
C MET A 61 26.39 -3.95 -0.74
N TYR A 62 25.73 -3.00 -0.06
CA TYR A 62 24.42 -2.48 -0.45
C TYR A 62 24.47 -1.13 -1.19
N ASN A 63 25.66 -0.67 -1.60
CA ASN A 63 25.83 0.69 -2.16
C ASN A 63 25.05 0.95 -3.46
N GLY A 64 24.77 -0.10 -4.23
CA GLY A 64 24.00 -0.04 -5.48
C GLY A 64 22.51 -0.30 -5.32
N LEU A 65 22.09 -0.80 -4.15
CA LEU A 65 20.76 -1.36 -3.89
C LEU A 65 19.88 -0.36 -3.13
N THR A 66 18.61 -0.30 -3.50
CA THR A 66 17.55 0.41 -2.78
C THR A 66 17.21 -0.32 -1.49
N TRP A 67 16.58 0.36 -0.53
CA TRP A 67 16.18 -0.29 0.73
C TRP A 67 15.20 -1.44 0.53
N TRP A 68 14.34 -1.35 -0.49
CA TRP A 68 13.48 -2.46 -0.86
C TRP A 68 14.25 -3.65 -1.44
N GLU A 69 15.37 -3.44 -2.13
CA GLU A 69 16.21 -4.56 -2.59
C GLU A 69 17.01 -5.17 -1.43
N GLN A 70 17.33 -4.38 -0.40
CA GLN A 70 18.09 -4.83 0.77
C GLN A 70 17.27 -5.68 1.74
N ILE A 71 15.97 -5.38 1.93
CA ILE A 71 15.14 -6.08 2.93
C ILE A 71 15.07 -7.58 2.66
N ASP A 72 15.15 -8.37 3.72
CA ASP A 72 15.18 -9.84 3.68
C ASP A 72 16.22 -10.42 2.69
N ASN A 73 17.35 -9.72 2.52
CA ASN A 73 18.43 -10.10 1.59
C ASN A 73 17.94 -10.27 0.14
N GLY A 74 17.01 -9.43 -0.31
CA GLY A 74 16.44 -9.52 -1.65
C GLY A 74 15.41 -10.64 -1.85
N LYS A 75 15.21 -11.54 -0.87
CA LYS A 75 14.28 -12.67 -1.03
C LYS A 75 12.85 -12.18 -1.26
N GLN A 76 12.24 -12.60 -2.36
CA GLN A 76 10.85 -12.26 -2.70
C GLN A 76 9.83 -13.04 -1.86
N PHE A 77 8.60 -12.51 -1.81
CA PHE A 77 7.43 -13.15 -1.19
C PHE A 77 7.56 -13.54 0.29
N THR A 78 8.52 -12.94 1.00
CA THR A 78 8.65 -13.07 2.45
C THR A 78 7.42 -12.47 3.16
N PRO A 79 7.12 -12.88 4.40
CA PRO A 79 6.06 -12.29 5.19
C PRO A 79 6.18 -10.75 5.32
N ASN A 80 7.40 -10.24 5.49
CA ASN A 80 7.64 -8.79 5.62
C ASN A 80 7.33 -8.05 4.32
N ARG A 81 7.80 -8.55 3.16
CA ARG A 81 7.47 -7.94 1.87
C ARG A 81 5.98 -8.00 1.56
N LYS A 82 5.31 -9.12 1.88
CA LYS A 82 3.85 -9.23 1.75
C LYS A 82 3.13 -8.19 2.60
N PHE A 83 3.52 -8.04 3.86
CA PHE A 83 2.97 -7.01 4.74
C PHE A 83 3.14 -5.60 4.15
N LEU A 84 4.36 -5.23 3.75
CA LEU A 84 4.67 -3.91 3.17
C LEU A 84 3.99 -3.66 1.82
N THR A 85 3.62 -4.70 1.08
CA THR A 85 2.81 -4.59 -0.15
C THR A 85 1.30 -4.47 0.15
N ILE A 86 0.80 -5.16 1.18
CA ILE A 86 -0.63 -5.17 1.51
C ILE A 86 -1.07 -3.86 2.17
N VAL A 87 -0.25 -3.25 3.03
CA VAL A 87 -0.64 -2.01 3.73
C VAL A 87 -1.08 -0.87 2.78
N PRO A 88 -0.33 -0.49 1.73
CA PRO A 88 -0.80 0.56 0.81
C PRO A 88 -2.09 0.19 0.08
N VAL A 89 -2.37 -1.10 -0.14
CA VAL A 89 -3.65 -1.56 -0.71
C VAL A 89 -4.78 -1.33 0.29
N ILE A 90 -4.58 -1.63 1.57
CA ILE A 90 -5.58 -1.39 2.62
C ILE A 90 -5.84 0.12 2.79
N LEU A 91 -4.79 0.94 2.84
CA LEU A 91 -4.92 2.40 2.94
C LEU A 91 -5.72 2.98 1.76
N TYR A 92 -5.43 2.50 0.54
CA TYR A 92 -6.20 2.86 -0.66
C TYR A 92 -7.69 2.50 -0.54
N LEU A 93 -8.02 1.30 -0.07
CA LEU A 93 -9.41 0.86 0.06
C LEU A 93 -10.17 1.69 1.11
N ILE A 94 -9.54 1.96 2.26
CA ILE A 94 -10.14 2.81 3.31
C ILE A 94 -10.34 4.24 2.79
N ALA A 95 -9.32 4.84 2.17
CA ALA A 95 -9.41 6.19 1.63
C ALA A 95 -10.51 6.27 0.54
N SER A 96 -10.52 5.33 -0.40
CA SER A 96 -11.52 5.29 -1.49
C SER A 96 -12.94 5.11 -0.98
N TYR A 97 -13.13 4.23 0.01
CA TYR A 97 -14.46 4.00 0.60
C TYR A 97 -14.96 5.21 1.37
N THR A 98 -14.11 5.80 2.22
CA THR A 98 -14.49 6.96 3.03
C THR A 98 -14.73 8.21 2.21
N THR A 99 -14.10 8.35 1.04
CA THR A 99 -14.43 9.41 0.06
C THR A 99 -15.54 9.02 -0.92
N GLU A 100 -16.27 7.94 -0.65
CA GLU A 100 -17.36 7.44 -1.50
C GLU A 100 -16.98 7.28 -2.98
N TYR A 101 -15.72 6.96 -3.25
CA TYR A 101 -15.17 6.79 -4.59
C TYR A 101 -15.31 8.05 -5.46
N GLN A 102 -15.46 9.23 -4.86
CA GLN A 102 -15.61 10.50 -5.56
C GLN A 102 -14.29 10.98 -6.17
N HIS A 103 -14.39 11.60 -7.34
CA HIS A 103 -13.29 12.32 -7.97
C HIS A 103 -13.16 13.74 -7.37
N PRO A 104 -11.93 14.28 -7.20
CA PRO A 104 -10.67 13.77 -7.73
C PRO A 104 -9.91 12.81 -6.79
N MET A 105 -10.36 12.62 -5.54
CA MET A 105 -9.61 11.87 -4.52
C MET A 105 -9.36 10.41 -4.90
N LEU A 106 -10.35 9.74 -5.51
CA LEU A 106 -10.19 8.39 -6.04
C LEU A 106 -9.01 8.29 -7.01
N PHE A 107 -8.87 9.26 -7.92
CA PHE A 107 -7.81 9.24 -8.94
C PHE A 107 -6.42 9.31 -8.31
N PHE A 108 -6.19 10.24 -7.37
CA PHE A 108 -4.91 10.37 -6.68
C PHE A 108 -4.58 9.13 -5.84
N ASN A 109 -5.56 8.60 -5.12
CA ASN A 109 -5.40 7.39 -4.32
C ASN A 109 -5.06 6.17 -5.19
N THR A 110 -5.67 6.03 -6.37
CA THR A 110 -5.38 4.95 -7.33
C THR A 110 -3.97 5.05 -7.88
N ILE A 111 -3.53 6.24 -8.29
CA ILE A 111 -2.15 6.41 -8.80
C ILE A 111 -1.13 6.03 -7.72
N ALA A 112 -1.34 6.50 -6.49
CA ALA A 112 -0.46 6.18 -5.37
C ALA A 112 -0.30 4.67 -5.16
N VAL A 113 -1.40 3.91 -5.09
CA VAL A 113 -1.32 2.46 -4.87
C VAL A 113 -0.74 1.71 -6.06
N VAL A 114 -1.05 2.12 -7.30
CA VAL A 114 -0.51 1.50 -8.51
C VAL A 114 1.00 1.64 -8.55
N VAL A 115 1.52 2.86 -8.35
CA VAL A 115 2.97 3.09 -8.35
C VAL A 115 3.66 2.27 -7.25
N LEU A 116 3.12 2.24 -6.03
CA LEU A 116 3.73 1.50 -4.91
C LEU A 116 3.74 -0.01 -5.11
N VAL A 117 2.68 -0.58 -5.68
CA VAL A 117 2.58 -2.02 -5.87
C VAL A 117 3.42 -2.44 -7.07
N VAL A 118 3.39 -1.67 -8.16
CA VAL A 118 4.23 -1.95 -9.33
C VAL A 118 5.71 -1.94 -8.97
N ALA A 119 6.15 -0.93 -8.21
CA ALA A 119 7.54 -0.83 -7.75
C ALA A 119 8.00 -1.99 -6.86
N LYS A 120 7.07 -2.79 -6.29
CA LYS A 120 7.37 -3.95 -5.45
C LYS A 120 7.36 -5.27 -6.20
N PHE A 121 7.00 -5.30 -7.49
CA PHE A 121 7.04 -6.54 -8.26
C PHE A 121 8.48 -7.06 -8.44
N PRO A 122 8.70 -8.39 -8.37
CA PRO A 122 10.03 -8.98 -8.55
C PRO A 122 10.75 -8.48 -9.80
N ASN A 123 9.99 -8.36 -10.90
CA ASN A 123 10.52 -7.98 -12.21
C ASN A 123 11.05 -6.54 -12.30
N MET A 124 10.81 -5.70 -11.29
CA MET A 124 11.34 -4.33 -11.22
C MET A 124 12.71 -4.27 -10.51
N HIS A 125 13.22 -5.41 -10.02
CA HIS A 125 14.48 -5.53 -9.28
C HIS A 125 15.50 -6.32 -10.10
N LYS A 126 16.77 -5.91 -10.04
CA LYS A 126 17.85 -6.71 -10.59
C LYS A 126 18.14 -7.86 -9.64
N GLU A 127 17.68 -9.07 -9.94
CA GLU A 127 18.06 -10.25 -9.16
C GLU A 127 19.24 -10.98 -9.81
N SER A 128 20.40 -10.92 -9.16
CA SER A 128 21.46 -11.94 -9.24
C SER A 128 22.08 -12.22 -10.64
N PRO A 129 23.29 -12.81 -10.72
CA PRO A 129 23.92 -13.17 -12.00
C PRO A 129 23.16 -14.24 -12.82
N GLN A 130 21.98 -14.70 -12.39
CA GLN A 130 21.26 -15.82 -12.98
C GLN A 130 19.91 -15.49 -13.66
N SER A 131 19.38 -14.24 -13.61
CA SER A 131 18.14 -13.89 -14.33
C SER A 131 18.35 -12.81 -15.39
N ASN A 132 18.62 -13.23 -16.63
CA ASN A 132 18.60 -12.38 -17.82
C ASN A 132 17.17 -12.14 -18.32
N THR A 133 16.32 -11.51 -17.52
CA THR A 133 14.97 -11.10 -17.96
C THR A 133 14.70 -9.68 -17.49
N ASP A 134 15.19 -8.70 -18.25
CA ASP A 134 14.66 -7.34 -18.18
C ASP A 134 13.16 -7.42 -18.50
N LEU A 135 12.32 -6.87 -17.62
CA LEU A 135 10.88 -6.82 -17.83
C LEU A 135 10.60 -6.08 -19.13
N THR A 136 10.08 -6.78 -20.14
CA THR A 136 9.75 -6.14 -21.40
C THR A 136 8.53 -5.23 -21.20
N LEU A 137 8.47 -4.11 -21.93
CA LEU A 137 7.34 -3.18 -21.86
C LEU A 137 5.97 -3.87 -22.01
N PRO A 138 5.78 -4.88 -22.89
CA PRO A 138 4.51 -5.62 -22.98
C PRO A 138 4.15 -6.40 -21.71
N GLU A 139 5.14 -7.01 -21.04
CA GLU A 139 4.92 -7.74 -19.79
C GLU A 139 4.55 -6.77 -18.65
N ALA A 140 5.23 -5.62 -18.57
CA ALA A 140 4.89 -4.57 -17.62
C ALA A 140 3.44 -4.08 -17.81
N ILE A 141 3.03 -3.84 -19.05
CA ILE A 141 1.65 -3.44 -19.39
C ILE A 141 0.65 -4.53 -18.97
N SER A 142 0.97 -5.81 -19.22
CA SER A 142 0.10 -6.94 -18.83
C SER A 142 -0.09 -7.01 -17.32
N ILE A 143 1.00 -6.89 -16.54
CA ILE A 143 0.97 -6.89 -15.08
C ILE A 143 0.16 -5.72 -14.53
N ILE A 144 0.36 -4.51 -15.07
CA ILE A 144 -0.41 -3.32 -14.68
C ILE A 144 -1.91 -3.53 -14.97
N ARG A 145 -2.25 -4.06 -16.14
CA ARG A 145 -3.65 -4.35 -16.50
C ARG A 145 -4.29 -5.36 -15.55
N LEU A 146 -3.59 -6.46 -15.25
CA LEU A 146 -4.06 -7.47 -14.29
C LEU A 146 -4.25 -6.87 -12.90
N PHE A 147 -3.32 -6.02 -12.45
CA PHE A 147 -3.43 -5.36 -11.15
C PHE A 147 -4.58 -4.35 -11.09
N LEU A 148 -4.78 -3.55 -12.14
CA LEU A 148 -5.91 -2.62 -12.23
C LEU A 148 -7.25 -3.36 -12.24
N ASN A 149 -7.36 -4.46 -12.99
CA ASN A 149 -8.55 -5.32 -12.98
C ASN A 149 -8.79 -5.93 -11.59
N TYR A 150 -7.73 -6.38 -10.91
CA TYR A 150 -7.81 -6.87 -9.54
C TYR A 150 -8.29 -5.77 -8.59
N LEU A 151 -7.71 -4.57 -8.64
CA LEU A 151 -8.14 -3.44 -7.82
C LEU A 151 -9.61 -3.07 -8.08
N PHE A 152 -10.03 -3.01 -9.34
CA PHE A 152 -11.43 -2.73 -9.69
C PHE A 152 -12.38 -3.79 -9.11
N ASN A 153 -12.02 -5.08 -9.25
CA ASN A 153 -12.79 -6.18 -8.67
C ASN A 153 -12.84 -6.12 -7.14
N VAL A 154 -11.71 -5.84 -6.49
CA VAL A 154 -11.63 -5.71 -5.03
C VAL A 154 -12.45 -4.51 -4.56
N GLN A 155 -12.44 -3.39 -5.26
CA GLN A 155 -13.28 -2.24 -4.95
C GLN A 155 -14.77 -2.59 -5.07
N ASN A 156 -15.18 -3.27 -6.14
CA ASN A 156 -16.57 -3.69 -6.32
C ASN A 156 -17.00 -4.71 -5.24
N MET A 157 -16.13 -5.66 -4.92
CA MET A 157 -16.36 -6.61 -3.82
C MET A 157 -16.48 -5.88 -2.48
N PHE A 158 -15.60 -4.92 -2.19
CA PHE A 158 -15.63 -4.15 -0.95
C PHE A 158 -16.88 -3.27 -0.83
N LYS A 159 -17.30 -2.63 -1.93
CA LYS A 159 -18.59 -1.92 -2.04
C LYS A 159 -19.76 -2.86 -1.74
N SER A 160 -19.78 -4.03 -2.37
CA SER A 160 -20.86 -5.03 -2.20
C SER A 160 -20.91 -5.61 -0.79
N PHE A 161 -19.74 -5.91 -0.20
CA PHE A 161 -19.63 -6.44 1.16
C PHE A 161 -20.13 -5.43 2.21
N LEU A 162 -19.72 -4.16 2.11
CA LEU A 162 -20.17 -3.11 3.02
C LEU A 162 -21.64 -2.77 2.82
N PHE A 163 -22.14 -2.82 1.58
CA PHE A 163 -23.57 -2.72 1.29
C PHE A 163 -24.36 -3.85 1.96
N THR A 164 -23.85 -5.09 1.91
CA THR A 164 -24.47 -6.24 2.58
C THR A 164 -24.45 -6.09 4.11
N LEU A 165 -23.35 -5.62 4.69
CA LEU A 165 -23.25 -5.31 6.12
C LEU A 165 -24.19 -4.19 6.55
N PHE A 166 -24.36 -3.16 5.72
CA PHE A 166 -25.32 -2.09 5.95
C PHE A 166 -26.76 -2.63 5.96
N LEU A 167 -27.14 -3.44 4.97
CA LEU A 167 -28.44 -4.11 4.93
C LEU A 167 -28.65 -5.01 6.16
N PHE A 168 -27.65 -5.79 6.55
CA PHE A 168 -27.71 -6.62 7.75
C PHE A 168 -27.92 -5.78 9.02
N ARG A 169 -27.22 -4.65 9.14
CA ARG A 169 -27.35 -3.74 10.28
C ARG A 169 -28.71 -3.04 10.31
N CYS A 170 -29.29 -2.69 9.15
CA CYS A 170 -30.65 -2.20 9.02
C CYS A 170 -31.69 -3.28 9.40
N CYS A 171 -31.50 -4.51 8.95
CA CYS A 171 -32.38 -5.63 9.32
C CYS A 171 -32.34 -5.90 10.83
N VAL A 172 -31.14 -6.00 11.42
CA VAL A 172 -31.00 -6.19 12.88
C VAL A 172 -31.61 -5.03 13.67
N PHE A 173 -31.45 -3.79 13.21
CA PHE A 173 -32.10 -2.63 13.83
C PHE A 173 -33.63 -2.69 13.73
N PHE A 174 -34.17 -3.16 12.60
CA PHE A 174 -35.61 -3.36 12.42
C PHE A 174 -36.14 -4.48 13.34
N PHE A 175 -35.39 -5.56 13.54
CA PHE A 175 -35.75 -6.67 14.42
C PHE A 175 -35.52 -6.41 15.92
N LEU A 176 -34.81 -5.35 16.30
CA LEU A 176 -34.55 -4.98 17.71
C LEU A 176 -35.45 -3.85 18.23
N ILE A 177 -36.34 -3.31 17.37
CA ILE A 177 -37.28 -2.23 17.72
C ILE A 177 -38.72 -2.73 17.88
N ASP A 178 -38.97 -4.00 17.56
CA ASP A 178 -40.17 -4.75 17.96
C ASP A 178 -39.89 -5.58 19.23
#